data_AF-G2GC46-F1
#
_entry.id   AF-G2GC46-F1
#
_cell.length_a   1.000
_cell.length_b   1.000
_cell.length_c   1.000
_cell.angle_alpha   90.00
_cell.angle_beta   90.00
_cell.angle_gamma   90.00
#
_symmetry.space_group_name_H-M   'P 1'
#
loop_
_entity.id
_entity.type
_entity.pdbx_description
1 polymer ?
#
loop_
_entity_poly.entity_id
_entity_poly.type
_entity_poly.pdbx_seq_one_letter_code
_entity_poly.pdbx_strand_id
1 'polypeptide(L)'
;MYAALIGEVDGVRLFSSAVLALAAEEQAGGKDQVMLIPSRFSAGYMLPTESNPMLGSSSFGHTGRGGSLAFADPEHGAAFGYAMNNIVGGIDDVRASSLVETVREALAKPVGVPGGETAGDSSVIRLATRGDGRQAPPFDPTCVSRASP
;
A
#
# COMPACT_ATOMS: atom_id res chain seq x y z
N MET A 1 4.34 3.13 -7.52
CA MET A 1 4.53 1.75 -8.01
C MET A 1 3.22 0.99 -8.08
N TYR A 2 2.57 0.64 -6.95
CA TYR A 2 1.34 -0.18 -6.93
C TYR A 2 0.22 0.27 -7.89
N ALA A 3 -0.03 1.58 -8.02
CA ALA A 3 -1.01 2.10 -8.99
C ALA A 3 -0.72 1.68 -10.45
N ALA A 4 0.55 1.65 -10.85
CA ALA A 4 0.98 1.26 -12.19
C ALA A 4 0.90 -0.27 -12.43
N LEU A 5 0.64 -1.07 -11.39
CA LEU A 5 0.38 -2.51 -11.51
C LEU A 5 -1.07 -2.78 -11.95
N ILE A 6 -2.01 -1.92 -11.53
CA ILE A 6 -3.44 -2.10 -11.79
C ILE A 6 -3.97 -1.18 -12.91
N GLY A 7 -3.27 -0.09 -13.21
CA GLY A 7 -3.63 0.85 -14.27
C GLY A 7 -2.42 1.54 -14.88
N GLU A 8 -2.67 2.52 -15.75
CA GLU A 8 -1.63 3.39 -16.30
C GLU A 8 -1.34 4.56 -15.34
N VAL A 9 -0.05 4.85 -15.14
CA VAL A 9 0.41 6.05 -14.43
C VAL A 9 1.43 6.72 -15.33
N ASP A 10 1.15 7.95 -15.73
CA ASP A 10 2.00 8.74 -16.63
C ASP A 10 2.33 7.98 -17.93
N GLY A 11 1.34 7.28 -18.48
CA GLY A 11 1.45 6.47 -19.71
C GLY A 11 2.16 5.13 -19.54
N VAL A 12 2.48 4.73 -18.30
CA VAL A 12 3.17 3.47 -18.01
C VAL A 12 2.26 2.53 -17.24
N ARG A 13 2.08 1.32 -17.78
CA ARG A 13 1.50 0.17 -17.08
C ARG A 13 2.52 -0.95 -16.99
N LEU A 14 2.74 -1.46 -15.79
CA LEU A 14 3.79 -2.45 -15.52
C LEU A 14 3.31 -3.89 -15.68
N PHE A 15 2.06 -4.19 -15.31
CA PHE A 15 1.50 -5.53 -15.41
C PHE A 15 0.48 -5.63 -16.54
N SER A 16 0.59 -6.71 -17.32
CA SER A 16 -0.52 -7.18 -18.14
C SER A 16 -1.64 -7.71 -17.24
N SER A 17 -2.84 -7.89 -17.78
CA SER A 17 -3.96 -8.51 -17.05
C SER A 17 -3.62 -9.90 -16.52
N ALA A 18 -2.87 -10.69 -17.29
CA ALA A 18 -2.43 -12.03 -16.88
C ALA A 18 -1.47 -11.98 -15.67
N VAL A 19 -0.50 -11.06 -15.66
CA VAL A 19 0.43 -10.90 -14.53
C VAL A 19 -0.29 -10.34 -13.30
N LEU A 20 -1.26 -9.44 -13.52
CA LEU A 20 -2.09 -8.92 -12.45
C LEU A 20 -2.89 -10.03 -11.75
N ALA A 21 -3.46 -10.97 -12.51
CA ALA A 21 -4.18 -12.12 -11.94
C ALA A 21 -3.24 -12.96 -11.04
N LEU A 22 -2.02 -13.26 -11.51
CA LEU A 22 -1.03 -14.01 -10.72
C LEU A 22 -0.60 -13.27 -9.45
N ALA A 23 -0.57 -11.93 -9.47
CA ALA A 23 -0.23 -11.12 -8.30
C ALA A 23 -1.31 -11.15 -7.21
N ALA A 24 -2.57 -11.40 -7.57
CA ALA A 24 -3.69 -11.51 -6.63
C ALA A 24 -4.04 -12.97 -6.28
N GLU A 25 -3.51 -13.95 -7.01
CA GLU A 25 -3.78 -15.37 -6.81
C GLU A 25 -2.98 -15.95 -5.63
N GLU A 26 -3.67 -16.59 -4.69
CA GLU A 26 -3.03 -17.26 -3.55
C GLU A 26 -2.17 -18.44 -4.03
N GLN A 27 -0.89 -18.42 -3.64
CA GLN A 27 0.06 -19.51 -3.88
C GLN A 27 0.37 -20.30 -2.59
N ALA A 28 0.25 -19.65 -1.43
CA ALA A 28 0.42 -20.28 -0.13
C ALA A 28 -0.46 -19.58 0.94
N GLY A 29 -1.05 -20.37 1.82
CA GLY A 29 -1.88 -19.88 2.91
C GLY A 29 -1.80 -20.77 4.14
N GLY A 30 -2.01 -20.19 5.32
CA GLY A 30 -2.03 -20.90 6.60
C GLY A 30 -1.19 -20.20 7.66
N LYS A 31 -0.78 -20.95 8.69
CA LYS A 31 0.11 -20.43 9.72
C LYS A 31 1.53 -20.33 9.18
N ASP A 32 2.03 -19.10 9.08
CA ASP A 32 3.41 -18.84 8.70
C ASP A 32 4.38 -19.42 9.75
N GLN A 33 5.43 -20.09 9.30
CA GLN A 33 6.36 -20.78 10.20
C GLN A 33 7.40 -19.86 10.83
N VAL A 34 7.54 -18.62 10.34
CA VAL A 34 8.49 -17.62 10.81
C VAL A 34 7.76 -16.54 11.60
N MET A 35 6.71 -15.95 11.03
CA MET A 35 5.88 -14.93 11.68
C MET A 35 4.90 -15.54 12.70
N LEU A 36 4.65 -16.85 12.62
CA LEU A 36 3.79 -17.62 13.55
C LEU A 36 2.33 -17.18 13.60
N ILE A 37 1.86 -16.47 12.57
CA ILE A 37 0.51 -15.91 12.42
C ILE A 37 -0.15 -16.42 11.13
N PRO A 38 -1.49 -16.37 11.01
CA PRO A 38 -2.15 -16.60 9.74
C PRO A 38 -1.61 -15.64 8.68
N SER A 39 -1.25 -16.17 7.52
CA SER A 39 -0.72 -15.39 6.40
C SER A 39 -1.12 -16.02 5.09
N ARG A 40 -1.22 -15.18 4.07
CA ARG A 40 -1.56 -15.56 2.70
C ARG A 40 -0.61 -14.84 1.76
N PHE A 41 -0.05 -15.55 0.81
CA PHE A 41 0.94 -15.04 -0.14
C PHE A 41 0.59 -15.44 -1.56
N SER A 42 0.82 -14.51 -2.48
CA SER A 42 0.85 -14.74 -3.92
C SER A 42 2.29 -14.75 -4.43
N ALA A 43 2.48 -14.60 -5.75
CA ALA A 43 3.79 -14.45 -6.37
C ALA A 43 4.47 -13.11 -5.98
N GLY A 44 5.04 -13.06 -4.76
CA GLY A 44 5.83 -11.93 -4.26
C GLY A 44 5.04 -10.88 -3.46
N TYR A 45 3.75 -11.11 -3.19
CA TYR A 45 2.92 -10.20 -2.39
C TYR A 45 2.23 -10.90 -1.23
N MET A 46 2.00 -10.15 -0.16
CA MET A 46 1.04 -10.51 0.87
C MET A 46 -0.38 -10.26 0.36
N LEU A 47 -1.28 -11.17 0.71
CA LEU A 47 -2.71 -11.06 0.48
C LEU A 47 -3.44 -10.71 1.79
N PRO A 48 -4.62 -10.08 1.72
CA PRO A 48 -5.40 -9.73 2.91
C PRO A 48 -5.77 -10.97 3.74
N THR A 49 -5.75 -10.77 5.05
CA THR A 49 -6.19 -11.75 6.07
C THR A 49 -7.20 -11.07 7.00
N GLU A 50 -7.86 -11.84 7.86
CA GLU A 50 -8.79 -11.27 8.85
C GLU A 50 -8.10 -10.27 9.80
N SER A 51 -6.84 -10.52 10.17
CA SER A 51 -6.08 -9.64 11.05
C SER A 51 -5.47 -8.43 10.33
N ASN A 52 -5.26 -8.52 9.01
CA ASN A 52 -4.75 -7.42 8.20
C ASN A 52 -5.65 -7.21 6.97
N PRO A 53 -6.86 -6.65 7.18
CA PRO A 53 -7.76 -6.35 6.09
C PRO A 53 -7.21 -5.13 5.32
N MET A 54 -6.63 -5.39 4.14
CA MET A 54 -6.37 -4.37 3.13
C MET A 54 -7.71 -3.79 2.62
N LEU A 55 -7.75 -3.19 1.42
CA LEU A 55 -8.98 -2.57 0.93
C LEU A 55 -10.08 -3.57 0.57
N GLY A 56 -9.73 -4.68 -0.07
CA GLY A 56 -10.67 -5.71 -0.52
C GLY A 56 -10.01 -7.07 -0.65
N SER A 57 -10.79 -8.12 -0.95
CA SER A 57 -10.28 -9.49 -1.07
C SER A 57 -9.31 -9.70 -2.23
N SER A 58 -9.39 -8.86 -3.26
CA SER A 58 -8.50 -8.84 -4.42
C SER A 58 -7.24 -7.99 -4.22
N SER A 59 -7.09 -7.36 -3.05
CA SER A 59 -5.89 -6.58 -2.71
C SER A 59 -4.63 -7.45 -2.68
N PHE A 60 -3.51 -6.89 -3.11
CA PHE A 60 -2.19 -7.49 -2.96
C PHE A 60 -1.14 -6.42 -2.68
N GLY A 61 -0.21 -6.71 -1.78
CA GLY A 61 0.74 -5.71 -1.30
C GLY A 61 1.78 -6.24 -0.34
N HIS A 62 2.22 -5.41 0.59
CA HIS A 62 3.14 -5.82 1.65
C HIS A 62 3.07 -4.89 2.86
N THR A 63 3.11 -5.48 4.06
CA THR A 63 3.45 -4.74 5.28
C THR A 63 4.96 -4.67 5.44
N GLY A 64 5.47 -3.58 5.98
CA GLY A 64 6.88 -3.43 6.31
C GLY A 64 7.09 -3.36 7.81
N ARG A 65 8.27 -3.81 8.25
CA ARG A 65 8.64 -3.79 9.65
C ARG A 65 8.49 -2.38 10.20
N GLY A 66 7.75 -2.28 11.31
CA GLY A 66 7.53 -1.01 11.99
C GLY A 66 6.23 -0.32 11.69
N GLY A 67 5.46 -0.79 10.70
CA GLY A 67 4.08 -0.33 10.44
C GLY A 67 3.77 0.24 9.04
N SER A 68 4.72 0.22 8.09
CA SER A 68 4.45 0.71 6.74
C SER A 68 3.54 -0.27 6.00
N LEU A 69 2.71 0.23 5.09
CA LEU A 69 1.80 -0.60 4.31
C LEU A 69 1.66 -0.04 2.91
N ALA A 70 1.78 -0.86 1.89
CA ALA A 70 1.45 -0.48 0.53
C ALA A 70 0.81 -1.65 -0.21
N PHE A 71 -0.22 -1.39 -1.01
CA PHE A 71 -0.94 -2.40 -1.77
C PHE A 71 -1.67 -1.77 -2.97
N ALA A 72 -2.15 -2.63 -3.86
CA ALA A 72 -3.12 -2.31 -4.91
C ALA A 72 -4.36 -3.18 -4.75
N ASP A 73 -5.53 -2.63 -5.11
CA ASP A 73 -6.81 -3.33 -5.17
C ASP A 73 -7.44 -3.13 -6.55
N PRO A 74 -7.44 -4.17 -7.41
CA PRO A 74 -7.97 -4.09 -8.77
C PRO A 74 -9.49 -3.87 -8.82
N GLU A 75 -10.24 -4.41 -7.87
CA GLU A 75 -11.72 -4.30 -7.86
C GLU A 75 -12.17 -2.87 -7.55
N HIS A 76 -11.49 -2.19 -6.63
CA HIS A 76 -11.74 -0.79 -6.30
C HIS A 76 -11.00 0.18 -7.22
N GLY A 77 -10.10 -0.30 -8.08
CA GLY A 77 -9.27 0.56 -8.94
C GLY A 77 -8.35 1.49 -8.15
N ALA A 78 -7.94 1.08 -6.94
CA ALA A 78 -7.24 1.93 -5.99
C ALA A 78 -5.88 1.34 -5.58
N ALA A 79 -4.93 2.21 -5.28
CA ALA A 79 -3.66 1.81 -4.69
C ALA A 79 -3.36 2.69 -3.47
N PHE A 80 -2.74 2.10 -2.46
CA PHE A 80 -2.49 2.71 -1.18
C PHE A 80 -1.00 2.64 -0.83
N GLY A 81 -0.51 3.65 -0.11
CA GLY A 81 0.85 3.68 0.41
C GLY A 81 0.93 4.51 1.68
N TYR A 82 1.41 3.89 2.75
CA TYR A 82 1.69 4.50 4.04
C TYR A 82 3.15 4.22 4.42
N ALA A 83 3.87 5.30 4.68
CA ALA A 83 5.25 5.28 5.16
C ALA A 83 5.41 6.24 6.34
N MET A 84 6.34 5.91 7.23
CA MET A 84 6.53 6.58 8.51
C MET A 84 7.97 6.40 8.98
N ASN A 85 8.42 7.32 9.83
CA ASN A 85 9.74 7.30 10.45
C ASN A 85 9.70 6.90 11.94
N ASN A 86 8.52 6.91 12.56
CA ASN A 86 8.32 6.41 13.92
C ASN A 86 7.86 4.95 13.89
N ILE A 87 8.80 4.04 14.15
CA ILE A 87 8.62 2.59 14.14
C ILE A 87 7.84 2.15 15.37
N VAL A 88 6.76 1.39 15.16
CA VAL A 88 6.01 0.73 16.23
C VAL A 88 6.28 -0.77 16.21
N GLY A 89 6.25 -1.42 17.38
CA GLY A 89 6.35 -2.87 17.49
C GLY A 89 4.98 -3.52 17.35
N GLY A 90 4.93 -4.72 16.76
CA GLY A 90 3.69 -5.48 16.58
C GLY A 90 3.53 -5.98 15.15
N ILE A 91 2.45 -6.74 14.94
CA ILE A 91 2.06 -7.29 13.63
C ILE A 91 1.32 -6.21 12.83
N ASP A 92 0.48 -5.41 13.49
CA ASP A 92 -0.36 -4.40 12.88
C ASP A 92 -0.04 -2.99 13.40
N ASP A 93 -0.17 -2.00 12.51
CA ASP A 93 -0.09 -0.59 12.85
C ASP A 93 -1.47 0.06 12.72
N VAL A 94 -2.03 0.48 13.85
CA VAL A 94 -3.34 1.14 13.94
C VAL A 94 -3.42 2.37 13.03
N ARG A 95 -2.29 3.06 12.79
CA ARG A 95 -2.25 4.22 11.89
C ARG A 95 -2.52 3.81 10.45
N ALA A 96 -1.89 2.72 10.00
CA ALA A 96 -2.09 2.20 8.65
C ALA A 96 -3.52 1.68 8.46
N SER A 97 -4.02 0.87 9.39
CA SER A 97 -5.38 0.30 9.29
C SER A 97 -6.47 1.38 9.36
N SER A 98 -6.31 2.40 10.22
CA SER A 98 -7.27 3.52 10.30
C SER A 98 -7.33 4.31 8.98
N LEU A 99 -6.18 4.49 8.30
CA LEU A 99 -6.14 5.14 6.99
C LEU A 99 -6.80 4.27 5.91
N VAL A 100 -6.57 2.96 5.91
CA VAL A 100 -7.22 2.02 4.98
C VAL A 100 -8.73 2.06 5.15
N GLU A 101 -9.22 2.07 6.40
CA GLU A 101 -10.65 2.14 6.66
C GLU A 101 -11.26 3.46 6.18
N THR A 102 -10.56 4.58 6.40
CA THR A 102 -11.00 5.89 5.88
C THR A 102 -11.09 5.88 4.35
N VAL A 103 -10.14 5.23 3.66
CA VAL A 103 -10.19 5.07 2.20
C VAL A 103 -11.37 4.21 1.78
N ARG A 104 -11.61 3.09 2.46
CA ARG A 104 -12.77 2.21 2.23
C ARG A 104 -14.09 2.99 2.34
N GLU A 105 -14.27 3.75 3.41
CA GLU A 105 -15.45 4.59 3.61
C GLU A 105 -15.60 5.67 2.54
N ALA A 106 -14.50 6.29 2.11
CA ALA A 106 -14.51 7.31 1.07
C ALA A 106 -14.96 6.75 -0.28
N LEU A 107 -14.52 5.54 -0.63
CA LEU A 107 -14.90 4.86 -1.86
C LEU A 107 -16.35 4.35 -1.84
N ALA A 108 -16.90 4.04 -0.65
CA ALA A 108 -18.29 3.62 -0.49
C ALA A 108 -19.31 4.77 -0.62
N LYS A 109 -18.88 6.02 -0.45
CA LYS A 109 -19.77 7.19 -0.61
C LYS A 109 -19.90 7.53 -2.10
N PRO A 110 -21.13 7.66 -2.66
CA PRO A 110 -21.27 8.18 -4.01
C PRO A 110 -20.73 9.61 -4.05
N VAL A 111 -19.77 9.86 -4.93
CA VAL A 111 -19.23 11.20 -5.19
C VAL A 111 -20.36 12.02 -5.83
N GLY A 112 -21.07 12.80 -5.02
CA GLY A 112 -21.89 13.88 -5.53
C GLY A 112 -20.96 14.96 -6.08
N VAL A 113 -20.80 15.03 -7.40
CA VAL A 113 -20.12 16.13 -8.08
C VAL A 113 -21.07 17.33 -8.11
N PRO A 114 -20.81 18.44 -7.41
CA PRO A 114 -21.56 19.67 -7.65
C PRO A 114 -20.94 20.35 -8.88
N GLY A 115 -21.55 20.12 -10.05
CA GLY A 115 -21.36 20.92 -11.27
C GLY A 115 -20.00 20.82 -11.95
N GLY A 116 -19.94 20.09 -13.06
CA GLY A 116 -18.79 20.13 -13.98
C GLY A 116 -18.74 18.91 -14.89
N GLU A 117 -18.87 19.17 -16.18
CA GLU A 117 -18.76 18.28 -17.35
C GLU A 117 -17.93 17.00 -17.15
N THR A 118 -18.52 15.86 -17.53
CA THR A 118 -17.86 14.55 -17.59
C THR A 118 -16.84 14.52 -18.71
N ALA A 119 -15.56 14.70 -18.38
CA ALA A 119 -14.46 14.20 -19.20
C ALA A 119 -13.78 13.07 -18.42
N GLY A 120 -13.70 11.90 -19.05
CA GLY A 120 -13.10 10.71 -18.47
C GLY A 120 -11.65 10.96 -18.07
N ASP A 121 -11.42 11.05 -16.76
CA ASP A 121 -10.12 10.88 -16.18
C ASP A 121 -10.28 10.03 -14.93
N SER A 122 -9.56 8.91 -14.89
CA SER A 122 -9.54 8.01 -13.75
C SER A 122 -8.88 8.77 -12.61
N SER A 123 -9.72 9.39 -11.77
CA SER A 123 -9.27 10.11 -10.59
C SER A 123 -8.60 9.14 -9.62
N VAL A 124 -7.30 8.93 -9.80
CA VAL A 124 -6.44 8.35 -8.78
C VAL A 124 -6.49 9.31 -7.60
N ILE A 125 -7.22 8.95 -6.55
CA ILE A 125 -7.18 9.66 -5.27
C ILE A 125 -5.76 9.49 -4.72
N ARG A 126 -4.86 10.40 -5.10
CA ARG A 126 -3.51 10.51 -4.53
C ARG A 126 -3.64 11.17 -3.16
N LEU A 127 -3.93 10.38 -2.13
CA LEU A 127 -3.85 10.86 -0.76
C LEU A 127 -2.38 10.96 -0.34
N ALA A 128 -1.71 12.04 -0.76
CA ALA A 128 -0.41 12.40 -0.22
C ALA A 128 -0.62 12.95 1.19
N THR A 129 -0.18 12.21 2.22
CA THR A 129 -0.07 12.78 3.56
C THR A 129 1.00 13.87 3.50
N ARG A 130 0.60 15.09 3.87
CA ARG A 130 1.48 16.26 3.92
C ARG A 130 2.56 15.99 4.96
N GLY A 131 3.75 15.58 4.51
CA GLY A 131 4.94 15.57 5.33
C GLY A 131 5.21 16.99 5.83
N ASP A 132 5.27 17.16 7.15
CA ASP A 132 5.83 18.33 7.82
C ASP A 132 7.13 18.72 7.09
N GLY A 133 7.15 19.91 6.50
CA GLY A 133 8.19 20.43 5.60
C GLY A 133 9.53 20.70 6.27
N ARG A 134 9.99 19.83 7.17
CA ARG A 134 11.35 19.82 7.67
C ARG A 134 12.24 19.09 6.68
N GLN A 135 12.95 19.89 5.90
CA GLN A 135 14.12 19.47 5.12
C GLN A 135 15.02 18.60 6.02
N ALA A 136 15.26 17.35 5.64
CA ALA A 136 16.29 16.54 6.28
C ALA A 136 17.66 17.27 6.12
N PRO A 137 18.49 17.34 7.18
CA PRO A 137 19.80 17.94 7.04
C PRO A 137 20.63 17.18 6.00
N PRO A 138 21.52 17.86 5.27
CA PRO A 138 22.38 17.21 4.28
C PRO A 138 23.22 16.10 4.95
N PHE A 139 23.40 14.99 4.21
CA PHE A 139 24.21 13.86 4.63
C PHE A 139 25.64 14.31 4.98
N ASP A 140 26.06 14.06 6.22
CA ASP A 140 27.43 14.30 6.69
C ASP A 140 28.28 13.02 6.49
N PRO A 141 29.20 13.00 5.52
CA PRO A 141 30.04 11.83 5.26
C PRO A 141 31.07 11.56 6.36
N THR A 142 31.28 12.47 7.32
CA THR A 142 32.26 12.26 8.41
C THR A 142 31.78 11.30 9.49
N CYS A 143 30.45 11.09 9.61
CA CYS A 143 29.84 10.17 10.58
C CYS A 143 30.21 8.68 10.34
N VAL A 144 30.66 8.30 9.15
CA VAL A 144 31.02 6.90 8.82
C VAL A 144 32.42 6.51 9.31
N SER A 145 33.28 7.48 9.68
CA SER A 145 34.70 7.20 9.99
C SER A 145 35.00 6.83 11.45
N ARG A 146 33.99 6.77 12.34
CA ARG A 146 34.21 6.53 13.78
C ARG A 146 33.73 5.19 14.31
N ALA A 147 33.65 4.18 13.44
CA ALA A 147 33.49 2.80 13.85
C ALA A 147 34.71 1.98 13.41
N SER A 148 35.71 1.87 14.31
CA SER A 148 36.61 0.71 14.49
C SER A 148 37.71 1.02 15.51
N PRO A 149 38.25 0.02 16.23
CA PRO A 149 37.63 -1.20 16.78
C PRO A 149 37.37 -1.10 18.29
#